data_AF-A0A1F2JPN8-F1
#
_entry.id   AF-A0A1F2JPN8-F1
#
_cell.length_a   1.000
_cell.length_b   1.000
_cell.length_c   1.000
_cell.angle_alpha   90.00
_cell.angle_beta   90.00
_cell.angle_gamma   90.00
#
_symmetry.space_group_name_H-M   'P 1'
#
loop_
_entity.id
_entity.type
_entity.pdbx_description
1 polymer ?
#
loop_
_entity_poly.entity_id
_entity_poly.type
_entity_poly.pdbx_seq_one_letter_code
_entity_poly.pdbx_strand_id
1 'polypeptide(L)'
;MITLKSKIIAGFTALILLFGAFYIVRANQNKTEPTVAPKMLATQWFEFIGSSSDSPTDPTKYRLIEEDEPMPTCNPGDQVCALRAPVDLNGQPDIDSTLQNEIQTATSNEQHSANVRVRE
;
A
#
# COMPACT_ATOMS: atom_id res chain seq x y z
N MET A 1 24.28 -26.08 67.81
CA MET A 1 23.08 -25.56 67.14
C MET A 1 23.51 -24.81 65.87
N ILE A 2 23.92 -25.52 64.81
CA ILE A 2 24.45 -24.92 63.56
C ILE A 2 23.91 -25.73 62.37
N THR A 3 22.60 -25.66 62.13
CA THR A 3 21.97 -26.39 60.99
C THR A 3 20.77 -25.66 60.40
N LEU A 4 20.61 -24.35 60.64
CA LEU A 4 19.44 -23.59 60.12
C LEU A 4 19.77 -22.55 59.04
N LYS A 5 21.04 -22.14 58.86
CA LYS A 5 21.40 -21.06 57.93
C LYS A 5 21.71 -21.52 56.50
N SER A 6 22.04 -22.80 56.30
CA SER A 6 22.49 -23.32 55.00
C SER A 6 21.35 -23.66 54.02
N LYS A 7 20.13 -23.94 54.52
CA LYS A 7 18.99 -24.33 53.66
C LYS A 7 18.29 -23.17 52.95
N ILE A 8 18.50 -21.93 53.39
CA ILE A 8 17.84 -20.73 52.81
C ILE A 8 18.58 -20.25 51.54
N ILE A 9 19.90 -20.42 51.48
CA ILE A 9 20.75 -19.96 50.38
C ILE A 9 20.52 -20.79 49.09
N ALA A 10 20.27 -22.10 49.24
CA ALA A 10 19.96 -22.99 48.12
C ALA A 10 18.57 -22.73 47.51
N GLY A 11 17.59 -22.29 48.31
CA GLY A 11 16.25 -21.95 47.82
C GLY A 11 16.22 -20.66 46.99
N PHE A 12 16.99 -19.64 47.41
CA PHE A 12 17.06 -18.36 46.70
C PHE A 12 17.78 -18.45 45.35
N THR A 13 18.81 -19.30 45.25
CA THR A 13 19.56 -19.51 43.99
C THR A 13 18.73 -20.24 42.93
N ALA A 14 17.90 -21.21 43.32
CA ALA A 14 16.96 -21.87 42.41
C ALA A 14 15.85 -20.92 41.92
N LEU A 15 15.38 -20.01 42.77
CA LEU A 15 14.36 -19.01 42.42
C LEU A 15 14.89 -18.01 41.38
N ILE A 16 16.12 -17.51 41.55
CA ILE A 16 16.76 -16.56 40.61
C ILE A 16 16.98 -17.21 39.24
N LEU A 17 17.33 -18.50 39.17
CA LEU A 17 17.48 -19.22 37.91
C LEU A 17 16.14 -19.39 37.17
N LEU A 18 15.04 -19.66 37.88
CA LEU A 18 13.71 -19.79 37.27
C LEU A 18 13.15 -18.45 36.77
N PHE A 19 13.33 -17.37 37.52
CA PHE A 19 12.90 -16.03 37.07
C PHE A 19 13.83 -15.46 35.99
N GLY A 20 15.14 -15.69 36.06
CA GLY A 20 16.11 -15.22 35.07
C GLY A 20 15.88 -15.81 33.67
N ALA A 21 15.59 -17.11 33.58
CA ALA A 21 15.26 -17.75 32.29
C ALA A 21 13.99 -17.17 31.65
N PHE A 22 12.99 -16.78 32.45
CA PHE A 22 11.74 -16.21 31.94
C PHE A 22 11.94 -14.80 31.34
N TYR A 23 12.84 -14.00 31.89
CA TYR A 23 13.17 -12.67 31.36
C TYR A 23 13.99 -12.72 30.05
N ILE A 24 14.82 -13.74 29.85
CA ILE A 24 15.60 -13.91 28.59
C ILE A 24 14.67 -14.25 27.41
N VAL A 25 13.63 -15.07 27.61
CA VAL A 25 12.65 -15.38 26.56
C VAL A 25 11.80 -14.16 26.18
N ARG A 26 11.43 -13.30 27.15
CA ARG A 26 10.67 -12.07 26.89
C ARG A 26 11.47 -11.00 26.13
N ALA A 27 12.80 -10.96 26.25
CA ALA A 27 13.63 -9.96 25.58
C ALA A 27 13.80 -10.21 24.07
N ASN A 28 13.45 -11.41 23.56
CA ASN A 28 13.65 -11.77 22.16
C ASN A 28 12.40 -11.62 21.27
N GLN A 29 11.28 -11.14 21.82
CA GLN A 29 10.06 -10.84 21.03
C GLN A 29 9.93 -9.38 20.58
N ASN A 30 10.88 -8.52 20.96
CA ASN A 30 10.90 -7.10 20.56
C ASN A 30 11.79 -6.79 19.36
N LYS A 31 12.38 -7.81 18.74
CA LYS A 31 12.92 -7.66 17.38
C LYS A 31 11.77 -7.89 16.42
N THR A 32 10.84 -6.93 16.39
CA THR A 32 10.10 -6.65 15.18
C THR A 32 11.16 -6.18 14.20
N GLU A 33 11.75 -7.14 13.48
CA GLU A 33 12.30 -6.86 12.16
C GLU A 33 11.28 -5.96 11.48
N PRO A 34 11.64 -4.77 10.98
CA PRO A 34 10.74 -4.04 10.12
C PRO A 34 10.57 -4.94 8.90
N THR A 35 9.55 -5.79 8.95
CA THR A 35 8.96 -6.39 7.76
C THR A 35 8.65 -5.17 6.92
N VAL A 36 9.51 -4.92 5.93
CA VAL A 36 9.19 -4.02 4.83
C VAL A 36 7.95 -4.68 4.25
N ALA A 37 6.78 -4.22 4.72
CA ALA A 37 5.53 -4.56 4.11
C ALA A 37 5.79 -4.31 2.63
N PRO A 38 5.58 -5.31 1.75
CA PRO A 38 5.68 -5.04 0.33
C PRO A 38 4.84 -3.78 0.14
N LYS A 39 5.46 -2.71 -0.36
CA LYS A 39 4.78 -1.45 -0.68
C LYS A 39 3.67 -1.89 -1.63
N MET A 40 2.49 -2.21 -1.09
CA MET A 40 1.36 -2.61 -1.88
C MET A 40 1.10 -1.37 -2.71
N LEU A 41 1.34 -1.49 -4.02
CA LEU A 41 1.22 -0.40 -4.97
C LEU A 41 -0.16 0.19 -4.73
N ALA A 42 -0.21 1.35 -4.07
CA ALA A 42 -1.46 1.92 -3.63
C ALA A 42 -2.26 2.23 -4.90
N THR A 43 -3.52 1.80 -4.94
CA THR A 43 -4.39 2.14 -6.07
C THR A 43 -4.90 3.55 -5.88
N GLN A 44 -4.58 4.45 -6.81
CA GLN A 44 -4.94 5.86 -6.76
C GLN A 44 -5.63 6.30 -8.04
N TRP A 45 -6.29 7.46 -7.99
CA TRP A 45 -6.86 8.10 -9.17
C TRP A 45 -5.84 9.05 -9.80
N PHE A 46 -5.80 9.04 -11.12
CA PHE A 46 -4.93 9.89 -11.92
C PHE A 46 -5.76 10.64 -12.94
N GLU A 47 -5.52 11.94 -13.09
CA GLU A 47 -6.11 12.75 -14.13
C GLU A 47 -5.28 12.68 -15.41
N PHE A 48 -5.94 12.51 -16.55
CA PHE A 48 -5.31 12.60 -17.85
C PHE A 48 -5.06 14.08 -18.23
N ILE A 49 -3.78 14.43 -18.29
CA ILE A 49 -3.29 15.77 -18.64
C ILE A 49 -2.79 15.85 -20.09
N GLY A 50 -2.93 14.76 -20.86
CA GLY A 50 -2.64 14.73 -22.29
C GLY A 50 -3.67 15.48 -23.13
N SER A 51 -3.30 15.74 -24.37
CA SER A 51 -4.18 16.24 -25.43
C SER A 51 -4.95 15.11 -26.12
N SER A 52 -5.94 15.43 -26.95
CA SER A 52 -6.72 14.44 -27.70
C SER A 52 -5.91 13.62 -28.71
N SER A 53 -4.72 14.08 -29.09
CA SER A 53 -3.78 13.31 -29.93
C SER A 53 -2.81 12.44 -29.14
N ASP A 54 -2.73 12.62 -27.82
CA ASP A 54 -1.88 11.81 -26.95
C ASP A 54 -2.54 10.46 -26.67
N SER A 55 -1.73 9.43 -26.46
CA SER A 55 -2.25 8.11 -26.13
C SER A 55 -2.72 8.06 -24.67
N PRO A 56 -3.96 7.63 -24.38
CA PRO A 56 -4.43 7.43 -23.01
C PRO A 56 -3.80 6.19 -22.34
N THR A 57 -2.99 5.41 -23.05
CA THR A 57 -2.23 4.30 -22.45
C THR A 57 -0.79 4.70 -22.13
N ASP A 58 -0.40 5.95 -22.39
CA ASP A 58 0.89 6.51 -22.00
C ASP A 58 0.82 6.99 -20.53
N PRO A 59 1.49 6.31 -19.58
CA PRO A 59 1.44 6.65 -18.16
C PRO A 59 2.06 8.02 -17.84
N THR A 60 2.87 8.58 -18.75
CA THR A 60 3.46 9.91 -18.57
C THR A 60 2.47 11.05 -18.79
N LYS A 61 1.28 10.75 -19.34
CA LYS A 61 0.19 11.71 -19.60
C LYS A 61 -0.79 11.83 -18.43
N TYR A 62 -0.37 11.40 -17.25
CA TYR A 62 -1.19 11.38 -16.06
C TYR A 62 -0.54 12.14 -14.92
N ARG A 63 -1.36 12.88 -14.16
CA ARG A 63 -0.97 13.40 -12.84
C ARG A 63 -1.77 12.69 -11.76
N LEU A 64 -1.13 12.47 -10.61
CA LEU A 64 -1.82 11.95 -9.43
C LEU A 64 -2.85 12.98 -8.95
N ILE A 65 -4.05 12.53 -8.60
CA ILE A 65 -5.04 13.33 -7.87
C ILE A 65 -4.77 13.13 -6.39
N GLU A 66 -4.45 14.21 -5.69
CA GLU A 66 -4.15 14.16 -4.25
C GLU A 66 -5.42 13.84 -3.43
N GLU A 67 -5.25 13.32 -2.21
CA GLU A 67 -6.38 12.83 -1.38
C GLU A 67 -7.39 13.93 -1.03
N ASP A 68 -6.93 15.16 -0.92
CA ASP A 68 -7.71 16.37 -0.63
C ASP A 68 -8.11 17.17 -1.89
N GLU A 69 -7.71 16.72 -3.08
CA GLU A 69 -8.11 17.34 -4.34
C GLU A 69 -9.46 16.79 -4.83
N PRO A 70 -10.41 17.65 -5.25
CA PRO A 70 -11.67 17.18 -5.83
C PRO A 70 -11.41 16.46 -7.16
N MET A 71 -12.13 15.36 -7.38
CA MET A 71 -12.12 14.63 -8.64
C MET A 71 -12.54 15.56 -9.80
N PRO A 72 -11.85 15.53 -10.97
CA PRO A 72 -12.23 16.34 -12.12
C PRO A 72 -13.65 15.97 -12.60
N THR A 73 -14.38 16.98 -13.07
CA THR A 73 -15.70 16.76 -13.68
C THR A 73 -15.50 16.09 -15.04
N CYS A 74 -15.89 14.83 -15.13
CA CYS A 74 -15.78 14.02 -16.34
C CYS A 74 -17.18 13.79 -16.93
N ASN A 75 -17.65 14.67 -17.82
CA ASN A 75 -18.93 14.48 -18.52
C ASN A 75 -18.74 13.41 -19.60
N PRO A 76 -19.51 12.31 -19.63
CA PRO A 76 -19.25 11.18 -20.53
C PRO A 76 -19.03 11.59 -22.00
N GLY A 77 -18.01 11.00 -22.65
CA GLY A 77 -17.61 11.25 -24.04
C GLY A 77 -16.52 10.27 -24.48
N ASP A 78 -15.81 10.55 -25.57
CA ASP A 78 -14.90 9.61 -26.23
C ASP A 78 -13.43 9.69 -25.76
N GLN A 79 -13.09 10.60 -24.86
CA GLN A 79 -11.72 10.80 -24.35
C GLN A 79 -11.55 10.33 -22.92
N VAL A 80 -10.33 10.03 -22.50
CA VAL A 80 -10.06 9.73 -21.08
C VAL A 80 -9.96 11.02 -20.28
N CYS A 81 -10.62 11.03 -19.12
CA CYS A 81 -10.58 12.12 -18.15
C CYS A 81 -9.70 11.75 -16.95
N ALA A 82 -9.96 10.59 -16.36
CA ALA A 82 -9.20 10.08 -15.22
C ALA A 82 -9.26 8.56 -15.17
N LEU A 83 -8.26 7.93 -14.57
CA LEU A 83 -8.24 6.48 -14.36
C LEU A 83 -7.79 6.09 -12.96
N ARG A 84 -8.12 4.89 -12.54
CA ARG A 84 -7.74 4.31 -11.26
C ARG A 84 -6.78 3.16 -11.49
N ALA A 85 -5.56 3.28 -10.99
CA ALA A 85 -4.50 2.29 -11.21
C ALA A 85 -3.57 2.17 -10.00
N PRO A 86 -2.83 1.06 -9.86
CA PRO A 86 -1.68 0.99 -8.96
C PRO A 86 -0.64 2.05 -9.34
N VAL A 87 0.04 2.63 -8.34
CA VAL A 87 1.14 3.57 -8.57
C VAL A 87 2.44 2.78 -8.80
N ASP A 88 3.14 3.06 -9.90
CA ASP A 88 4.42 2.43 -10.25
C ASP A 88 5.61 2.97 -9.40
N LEU A 89 6.83 2.59 -9.76
CA LEU A 89 8.05 3.07 -9.08
C LEU A 89 8.36 4.55 -9.34
N ASN A 90 7.80 5.14 -10.40
CA ASN A 90 8.00 6.53 -10.82
C ASN A 90 6.86 7.46 -10.35
N GLY A 91 5.85 6.94 -9.66
CA GLY A 91 4.67 7.71 -9.24
C GLY A 91 3.61 7.87 -10.33
N GLN A 92 3.68 7.07 -11.39
CA GLN A 92 2.75 7.04 -12.52
C GLN A 92 1.75 5.89 -12.39
N PRO A 93 0.62 5.92 -13.11
CA PRO A 93 -0.27 4.75 -13.14
C PRO A 93 0.40 3.57 -13.84
N ASP A 94 0.33 2.39 -13.22
CA ASP A 94 0.64 1.11 -13.86
C ASP A 94 -0.54 0.67 -14.73
N ILE A 95 -0.44 0.93 -16.03
CA ILE A 95 -1.51 0.66 -17.02
C ILE A 95 -1.30 -0.71 -17.66
N ASP A 96 -1.78 -1.75 -16.97
CA ASP A 96 -1.74 -3.12 -17.47
C ASP A 96 -2.70 -3.37 -18.65
N SER A 97 -2.63 -4.56 -19.26
CA SER A 97 -3.49 -4.91 -20.40
C SER A 97 -4.99 -4.92 -20.07
N THR A 98 -5.35 -5.16 -18.81
CA THR A 98 -6.75 -5.16 -18.37
C THR A 98 -7.29 -3.73 -18.39
N LEU A 99 -6.54 -2.79 -17.82
CA LEU A 99 -6.90 -1.37 -17.81
C LEU A 99 -6.87 -0.78 -19.21
N GLN A 100 -5.93 -1.18 -20.08
CA GLN A 100 -5.93 -0.76 -21.50
C GLN A 100 -7.22 -1.15 -22.22
N ASN A 101 -7.68 -2.39 -22.04
CA ASN A 101 -8.95 -2.85 -22.61
C ASN A 101 -10.15 -2.11 -22.02
N GLU A 102 -10.12 -1.80 -20.73
CA GLU A 102 -11.16 -1.01 -20.06
C GLU A 102 -11.19 0.43 -20.60
N ILE A 103 -10.04 1.06 -20.82
CA ILE A 103 -9.90 2.38 -21.45
C ILE A 103 -10.54 2.37 -22.85
N GLN A 104 -10.19 1.38 -23.68
CA GLN A 104 -10.74 1.27 -25.03
C GLN A 104 -12.27 1.07 -25.01
N THR A 105 -12.76 0.24 -24.08
CA THR A 105 -14.20 -0.03 -23.96
C THR A 105 -14.96 1.20 -23.47
N ALA A 106 -14.44 1.89 -22.47
CA ALA A 106 -15.05 3.09 -21.88
C ALA A 106 -15.13 4.23 -22.89
N THR A 107 -14.04 4.48 -23.63
CA THR A 107 -13.99 5.52 -24.68
C THR A 107 -14.87 5.18 -25.88
N SER A 108 -14.87 3.92 -26.35
CA SER A 108 -15.70 3.50 -27.49
C SER A 108 -17.21 3.51 -27.18
N ASN A 109 -17.57 3.28 -25.92
CA ASN A 109 -18.97 3.31 -25.47
C ASN A 109 -19.39 4.68 -24.93
N GLU A 110 -18.46 5.64 -24.88
CA GLU A 110 -18.65 6.97 -24.27
C GLU A 110 -19.22 6.89 -22.84
N GLN A 111 -18.78 5.88 -22.08
CA GLN A 111 -19.33 5.56 -20.77
C GLN A 111 -18.22 5.30 -19.75
N HIS A 112 -18.45 5.80 -18.54
CA HIS A 112 -17.58 5.48 -17.42
C HIS A 112 -17.59 3.99 -17.11
N SER A 113 -16.46 3.51 -16.58
CA SER A 113 -16.30 2.17 -16.06
C SER A 113 -15.91 2.22 -14.57
N ALA A 114 -15.51 1.08 -14.01
CA ALA A 114 -15.08 1.01 -12.61
C ALA A 114 -13.78 1.77 -12.37
N ASN A 115 -12.85 1.70 -13.34
CA ASN A 115 -11.52 2.29 -13.22
C ASN A 115 -11.23 3.39 -14.24
N VAL A 116 -12.16 3.72 -15.14
CA VAL A 116 -11.96 4.75 -16.17
C VAL A 116 -13.13 5.73 -16.15
N ARG A 117 -12.81 7.02 -16.02
CA ARG A 117 -13.71 8.13 -16.28
C ARG A 117 -13.36 8.72 -17.63
N VAL A 118 -14.38 8.92 -18.45
CA VAL A 118 -14.26 9.49 -19.80
C VAL A 118 -14.83 10.90 -19.84
N ARG A 119 -14.40 11.71 -20.82
CA ARG A 119 -14.87 13.06 -21.09
C ARG A 119 -15.13 13.30 -22.58
N GLU A 120 -15.98 14.26 -22.88
CA GLU A 120 -16.09 14.90 -24.21
C GLU A 120 -14.79 15.61 -24.64
#